data_AF-A0A0G0U873-F1
#
_entry.id   AF-A0A0G0U873-F1
#
_cell.length_a   1.000
_cell.length_b   1.000
_cell.length_c   1.000
_cell.angle_alpha   90.00
_cell.angle_beta   90.00
_cell.angle_gamma   90.00
#
_symmetry.space_group_name_H-M   'P 1'
#
loop_
_entity.id
_entity.type
_entity.pdbx_description
1 polymer ?
#
loop_
_entity_poly.entity_id
_entity_poly.type
_entity_poly.pdbx_seq_one_letter_code
_entity_poly.pdbx_strand_id
1 'polypeptide(L)'
;MINIKELQKEVMRNKIEKGFNTTDVALEFCRAHEELSEAFSKFNRNHPGVAEEFADVAVFLLGMSEILGFDLEKELIRKIEINKNRKYKKEKSPDGKDVFIRVRTEEDP
;
A
#
# COMPACT_ATOMS: atom_id res chain seq x y z
N MET A 1 9.69 -16.94 -7.07
CA MET A 1 8.72 -15.83 -7.17
C MET A 1 8.00 -15.74 -5.85
N ILE A 2 7.92 -14.56 -5.25
CA ILE A 2 7.17 -14.36 -3.99
C ILE A 2 5.68 -14.46 -4.31
N ASN A 3 4.93 -15.16 -3.47
CA ASN A 3 3.46 -15.23 -3.55
C ASN A 3 2.89 -14.36 -2.42
N ILE A 4 2.30 -13.22 -2.80
CA ILE A 4 1.76 -12.23 -1.87
C ILE A 4 0.57 -12.81 -1.11
N LYS A 5 -0.24 -13.66 -1.75
CA LYS A 5 -1.35 -14.34 -1.09
C LYS A 5 -0.90 -15.32 0.00
N GLU A 6 0.23 -15.99 -0.18
CA GLU A 6 0.78 -16.82 0.89
C GLU A 6 1.38 -15.96 2.02
N LEU A 7 1.97 -14.81 1.71
CA LEU A 7 2.41 -13.84 2.74
C LEU A 7 1.23 -13.26 3.54
N GLN A 8 0.10 -12.98 2.89
CA GLN A 8 -1.13 -12.58 3.56
C GLN A 8 -1.54 -13.59 4.65
N LYS A 9 -1.62 -14.87 4.28
CA LYS A 9 -1.94 -15.96 5.22
C LYS A 9 -0.91 -16.08 6.34
N GLU A 10 0.37 -15.94 6.02
CA GLU A 10 1.46 -15.99 6.99
C GLU A 10 1.35 -14.87 8.03
N VAL A 11 1.09 -13.63 7.58
CA VAL A 11 0.87 -12.48 8.47
C VAL A 11 -0.33 -12.72 9.38
N MET A 12 -1.45 -13.22 8.83
CA MET A 12 -2.64 -13.52 9.62
C MET A 12 -2.38 -14.64 10.64
N ARG A 13 -1.69 -15.70 10.24
CA ARG A 13 -1.29 -16.79 11.15
C ARG A 13 -0.49 -16.24 12.33
N ASN A 14 0.55 -15.45 12.06
CA ASN A 14 1.37 -14.86 13.11
C ASN A 14 0.55 -13.91 14.02
N LYS A 15 -0.37 -13.10 13.45
CA LYS A 15 -1.28 -12.27 14.27
C LYS A 15 -2.10 -13.10 15.24
N ILE A 16 -2.69 -14.20 14.78
CA ILE A 16 -3.48 -15.11 15.62
C ILE A 16 -2.61 -15.74 16.70
N GLU A 17 -1.44 -16.26 16.34
CA GLU A 17 -0.50 -16.90 17.28
C GLU A 17 0.00 -15.94 18.38
N LYS A 18 0.14 -14.65 18.08
CA LYS A 18 0.56 -13.62 19.03
C LYS A 18 -0.60 -12.96 19.78
N GLY A 19 -1.85 -13.30 19.47
CA GLY A 19 -3.02 -12.67 20.06
C GLY A 19 -3.18 -11.20 19.68
N PHE A 20 -2.69 -10.81 18.50
CA PHE A 20 -2.90 -9.46 17.96
C PHE A 20 -4.32 -9.25 17.47
N ASN A 21 -4.68 -7.98 17.28
CA ASN A 21 -5.97 -7.60 16.72
C ASN A 21 -6.17 -8.21 15.32
N THR A 22 -7.35 -8.81 15.12
CA THR A 22 -7.80 -9.36 13.83
C THR A 22 -9.25 -8.96 13.50
N THR A 23 -9.88 -8.11 14.31
CA THR A 23 -11.31 -7.79 14.20
C THR A 23 -11.58 -6.30 14.12
N ASP A 24 -10.79 -5.46 14.79
CA ASP A 24 -10.91 -4.00 14.70
C ASP A 24 -10.13 -3.48 13.48
N VAL A 25 -10.82 -3.39 12.34
CA VAL A 25 -10.21 -2.91 11.09
C VAL A 25 -9.79 -1.44 11.18
N ALA A 26 -10.52 -0.61 11.92
CA ALA A 26 -10.19 0.81 12.06
C ALA A 26 -8.85 0.97 12.78
N LEU A 27 -8.60 0.17 13.81
CA LEU A 27 -7.31 0.13 14.49
C LEU A 27 -6.17 -0.31 13.55
N GLU A 28 -6.39 -1.30 12.68
CA GLU A 28 -5.38 -1.72 11.71
C GLU A 28 -5.01 -0.60 10.72
N PHE A 29 -5.99 0.21 10.27
CA PHE A 29 -5.72 1.40 9.45
C PHE A 29 -4.88 2.43 10.21
N CYS A 30 -5.18 2.67 11.49
CA CYS A 30 -4.39 3.57 12.33
C CYS A 30 -2.94 3.09 12.46
N ARG A 31 -2.71 1.79 12.66
CA ARG A 31 -1.36 1.23 12.74
C ARG A 31 -0.60 1.33 11.43
N ALA A 32 -1.23 1.01 10.30
CA ALA A 32 -0.60 1.20 8.99
C ALA A 32 -0.19 2.67 8.74
N HIS A 33 -0.98 3.63 9.24
CA HIS A 33 -0.65 5.06 9.16
C HIS A 33 0.52 5.45 10.09
N GLU A 34 0.60 4.84 11.27
CA GLU A 34 1.72 5.00 12.21
C GLU A 34 3.04 4.55 11.55
N GLU A 35 3.11 3.34 11.00
CA GLU A 35 4.31 2.83 10.30
C GLU A 35 4.73 3.72 9.12
N LEU A 36 3.75 4.23 8.35
CA LEU A 36 4.03 5.16 7.25
C LEU A 36 4.59 6.50 7.76
N SER A 37 4.14 6.95 8.94
CA SER A 37 4.65 8.15 9.59
C SER A 37 6.08 7.94 10.10
N GLU A 38 6.41 6.74 10.58
CA GLU A 38 7.77 6.35 10.95
C GLU A 38 8.72 6.34 9.74
N ALA A 39 8.27 5.77 8.60
CA ALA A 39 9.01 5.81 7.34
C ALA A 39 9.34 7.25 6.93
N PHE A 40 8.35 8.16 6.99
CA PHE A 40 8.56 9.57 6.70
C PHE A 40 9.50 10.25 7.70
N SER A 41 9.34 9.97 9.00
CA SER A 41 10.22 10.50 10.05
C SER A 41 11.68 10.12 9.82
N LYS A 42 11.95 8.85 9.49
CA LYS A 42 13.30 8.36 9.16
C LYS A 42 13.86 9.06 7.93
N PHE A 43 13.08 9.15 6.85
CA PHE A 43 13.48 9.85 5.62
C PHE A 43 13.81 11.33 5.89
N ASN A 44 12.92 12.05 6.58
CA ASN A 44 13.06 13.47 6.85
C ASN A 44 14.27 13.80 7.76
N ARG A 45 14.65 12.87 8.64
CA ARG A 45 15.83 12.97 9.51
C ARG A 45 17.10 12.41 8.90
N ASN A 46 17.06 11.91 7.65
CA ASN A 46 18.16 11.21 7.00
C ASN A 46 18.70 10.01 7.83
N HIS A 47 17.79 9.29 8.48
CA HIS A 47 18.10 8.09 9.25
C HIS A 47 17.96 6.82 8.40
N PRO A 48 18.75 5.77 8.67
CA PRO A 48 18.55 4.47 8.05
C PRO A 48 17.21 3.84 8.48
N GLY A 49 16.74 2.85 7.72
CA GLY A 49 15.58 2.03 8.11
C GLY A 49 14.25 2.39 7.45
N VAL A 50 14.22 3.30 6.46
CA VAL A 50 13.00 3.58 5.68
C VAL A 50 12.43 2.33 5.01
N ALA A 51 13.31 1.44 4.53
CA ALA A 51 12.91 0.20 3.87
C ALA A 51 12.25 -0.80 4.83
N GLU A 52 12.66 -0.81 6.11
CA GLU A 52 12.06 -1.63 7.16
C GLU A 52 10.64 -1.15 7.46
N GLU A 53 10.46 0.15 7.65
CA GLU A 53 9.13 0.74 7.89
C GLU A 53 8.16 0.53 6.72
N PHE A 54 8.66 0.52 5.47
CA PHE A 54 7.83 0.13 4.33
C PHE A 54 7.40 -1.34 4.37
N ALA A 55 8.23 -2.23 4.92
CA ALA A 55 7.84 -3.61 5.16
C ALA A 55 6.78 -3.67 6.28
N ASP A 56 6.89 -2.87 7.33
CA ASP A 56 5.89 -2.78 8.40
C ASP A 56 4.53 -2.30 7.89
N VAL A 57 4.51 -1.24 7.07
CA VAL A 57 3.30 -0.82 6.33
C VAL A 57 2.73 -1.98 5.51
N ALA A 58 3.57 -2.70 4.77
CA ALA A 58 3.13 -3.83 3.95
C ALA A 58 2.53 -4.96 4.80
N VAL A 59 3.09 -5.27 5.97
CA VAL A 59 2.55 -6.27 6.89
C VAL A 59 1.12 -5.90 7.32
N PHE A 60 0.85 -4.64 7.65
CA PHE A 60 -0.52 -4.23 7.96
C PHE A 60 -1.46 -4.32 6.76
N LEU A 61 -1.03 -3.93 5.56
CA LEU A 61 -1.83 -4.08 4.33
C LEU A 61 -2.17 -5.55 4.05
N LEU A 62 -1.21 -6.46 4.22
CA LEU A 62 -1.40 -7.91 4.06
C LEU A 62 -2.39 -8.46 5.09
N GLY A 63 -2.23 -8.10 6.37
CA GLY A 63 -3.15 -8.51 7.43
C GLY A 63 -4.58 -8.01 7.20
N MET A 64 -4.74 -6.72 6.86
CA MET A 64 -6.06 -6.15 6.54
C MET A 64 -6.71 -6.79 5.32
N SER A 65 -5.92 -7.19 4.31
CA SER A 65 -6.44 -7.88 3.13
C SER A 65 -7.08 -9.23 3.50
N GLU A 66 -6.47 -9.98 4.43
CA GLU A 66 -7.10 -11.20 4.97
C GLU A 66 -8.36 -10.90 5.78
N ILE A 67 -8.34 -9.89 6.65
CA ILE A 67 -9.51 -9.52 7.47
C ILE A 67 -10.70 -9.13 6.58
N LEU A 68 -10.44 -8.40 5.50
CA LEU A 68 -11.46 -7.92 4.56
C LEU A 68 -11.82 -8.94 3.46
N GLY A 69 -11.09 -10.05 3.35
CA GLY A 69 -11.36 -11.11 2.38
C GLY A 69 -10.92 -10.78 0.94
N PHE A 70 -9.88 -9.96 0.78
CA PHE A 70 -9.34 -9.59 -0.54
C PHE A 70 -8.06 -10.36 -0.88
N ASP A 71 -7.88 -10.63 -2.18
CA ASP A 71 -6.63 -11.15 -2.74
C ASP A 71 -5.79 -9.94 -3.24
N LEU A 72 -4.84 -9.49 -2.42
CA LEU A 72 -4.05 -8.30 -2.70
C LEU A 72 -3.14 -8.51 -3.93
N GLU A 73 -2.65 -9.73 -4.15
CA GLU A 73 -1.85 -10.04 -5.33
C GLU A 73 -2.65 -9.78 -6.61
N LYS A 74 -3.87 -10.31 -6.67
CA LYS A 74 -4.77 -10.12 -7.80
C LYS A 74 -5.09 -8.63 -8.03
N GLU A 75 -5.39 -7.89 -6.96
CA GLU A 75 -5.70 -6.46 -7.06
C GLU A 75 -4.48 -5.63 -7.49
N LEU A 76 -3.27 -5.97 -7.02
CA LEU A 76 -2.03 -5.32 -7.45
C LEU A 76 -1.75 -5.57 -8.93
N ILE A 77 -1.82 -6.83 -9.39
CA ILE A 77 -1.62 -7.19 -10.80
C ILE A 77 -2.60 -6.42 -11.69
N ARG A 78 -3.89 -6.46 -11.34
CA ARG A 78 -4.94 -5.71 -12.05
C ARG A 78 -4.64 -4.22 -12.08
N LYS A 79 -4.27 -3.63 -10.94
CA LYS A 79 -4.01 -2.18 -10.82
C LYS A 79 -2.80 -1.74 -11.64
N ILE A 80 -1.72 -2.54 -11.62
CA ILE A 80 -0.52 -2.29 -12.41
C ILE A 80 -0.86 -2.32 -13.90
N GLU A 81 -1.65 -3.29 -14.35
CA GLU A 81 -2.06 -3.38 -15.75
C GLU A 81 -2.93 -2.19 -16.19
N ILE A 82 -3.91 -1.80 -15.36
CA ILE A 82 -4.67 -0.55 -15.59
C ILE A 82 -3.72 0.64 -15.70
N ASN A 83 -2.75 0.76 -14.79
CA ASN A 83 -1.84 1.91 -14.75
C ASN A 83 -0.91 1.99 -15.98
N LYS A 84 -0.53 0.88 -16.60
CA LYS A 84 0.27 0.87 -17.85
C LYS A 84 -0.47 1.52 -19.01
N ASN A 85 -1.78 1.35 -19.07
CA ASN A 85 -2.62 1.87 -20.14
C ASN A 85 -3.10 3.31 -19.90
N ARG A 86 -2.99 3.81 -18.65
CA ARG A 86 -3.39 5.19 -18.30
C ARG A 86 -2.64 6.23 -19.12
N LYS A 87 -3.39 7.21 -19.62
CA LYS A 87 -2.85 8.38 -20.32
C LYS A 87 -2.83 9.59 -19.38
N TYR A 88 -1.77 10.36 -19.47
CA TYR A 88 -1.57 11.58 -18.70
C TYR A 88 -1.23 12.73 -19.63
N LYS A 89 -1.81 13.89 -19.36
CA LYS A 89 -1.39 15.15 -19.96
C LYS A 89 -0.53 15.93 -18.98
N LYS A 90 0.51 16.56 -19.49
CA LYS A 90 1.40 17.43 -18.73
C LYS A 90 0.80 18.84 -18.74
N GLU A 91 0.58 19.40 -17.55
CA GLU A 91 0.12 20.77 -17.37
C GLU A 91 1.01 21.53 -16.39
N LYS A 92 0.82 22.85 -16.31
CA LYS A 92 1.51 23.72 -15.37
C LYS A 92 0.59 24.03 -14.20
N SER A 93 1.06 23.82 -12.98
CA SER A 93 0.40 24.34 -11.78
C SER A 93 0.50 25.87 -11.73
N PRO A 94 -0.27 26.55 -10.84
CA PRO A 94 -0.17 27.99 -10.65
C PRO A 94 1.24 28.50 -10.29
N ASP A 95 2.06 27.67 -9.65
CA ASP A 95 3.46 27.94 -9.30
C ASP A 95 4.46 27.46 -10.36
N GLY A 96 4.01 27.09 -11.57
CA GLY A 96 4.85 26.77 -12.73
C GLY A 96 5.47 25.37 -12.74
N LYS A 97 5.12 24.51 -11.78
CA LYS A 97 5.59 23.12 -11.72
C LYS A 97 4.83 22.24 -12.70
N ASP A 98 5.52 21.22 -13.18
CA ASP A 98 4.91 20.21 -14.04
C ASP A 98 3.99 19.32 -13.20
N VAL A 99 2.73 19.22 -13.60
CA VAL A 99 1.75 18.29 -13.03
C VAL A 99 1.22 17.35 -14.10
N PHE A 100 1.00 16.09 -13.74
CA PHE A 100 0.44 15.08 -14.63
C PHE A 100 -1.02 14.86 -14.27
N ILE A 101 -1.92 15.26 -15.18
CA ILE A 101 -3.37 15.08 -15.00
C ILE A 101 -3.80 13.88 -15.81
N ARG A 102 -4.50 12.93 -15.17
CA ARG A 102 -5.06 11.75 -15.84
C ARG A 102 -6.09 12.20 -16.88
N VAL A 103 -5.92 11.74 -18.11
CA VAL A 103 -6.92 11.87 -19.18
C VAL A 103 -7.76 10.61 -19.16
N ARG A 104 -9.09 10.74 -19.00
CA ARG A 104 -9.99 9.58 -19.08
C ARG A 104 -10.10 9.11 -20.54
N THR A 105 -10.07 7.80 -20.72
CA THR A 105 -10.12 7.07 -21.98
C THR A 105 -11.20 6.00 -21.92
N GLU A 106 -11.59 5.43 -23.07
CA GLU A 106 -12.57 4.34 -23.14
C GLU A 106 -12.07 3.04 -22.50
N GLU A 107 -10.75 2.89 -22.34
CA GLU A 107 -10.10 1.73 -21.70
C GLU A 107 -10.02 1.86 -20.17
N ASP A 108 -10.43 3.00 -19.61
CA ASP A 108 -10.46 3.16 -18.16
C ASP A 108 -11.63 2.37 -17.55
N PRO A 109 -11.39 1.59 -16.48
CA PRO A 109 -12.45 0.91 -15.74
C PRO A 109 -13.35 1.87 -14.96
#